data_AF-A0A2R6MVI8-F1
#
_entry.id   AF-A0A2R6MVI8-F1
#
_cell.length_a   1.000
_cell.length_b   1.000
_cell.length_c   1.000
_cell.angle_alpha   90.00
_cell.angle_beta   90.00
_cell.angle_gamma   90.00
#
_symmetry.space_group_name_H-M   'P 1'
#
loop_
_entity.id
_entity.type
_entity.pdbx_description
1 polymer ?
#
loop_
_entity_poly.entity_id
_entity_poly.type
_entity_poly.pdbx_seq_one_letter_code
_entity_poly.pdbx_strand_id
1 'polypeptide(L)' 'GAIVVVRDHTAIADVLDPVYGALGVPFERDAVGSVARASGPDDPEAVCRALIDTFADGGGRET' A
#
# COMPACT_ATOMS: atom_id res chain seq x y z
N GLY A 1 -10.09 0.24 6.21
CA GLY A 1 -9.55 -0.36 4.97
C GLY A 1 -8.12 0.09 4.81
N ALA A 2 -7.24 -0.78 4.33
CA ALA A 2 -5.83 -0.45 4.05
C ALA A 2 -5.62 -0.39 2.53
N ILE A 3 -4.67 0.43 2.09
CA ILE A 3 -4.27 0.56 0.68
C ILE A 3 -2.84 0.05 0.55
N VAL A 4 -2.58 -0.81 -0.42
CA VAL A 4 -1.25 -1.36 -0.69
C VAL A 4 -0.68 -0.67 -1.93
N VAL A 5 0.46 -0.02 -1.76
CA VAL A 5 1.21 0.61 -2.86
C VAL A 5 2.29 -0.36 -3.32
N VAL A 6 2.27 -0.73 -4.60
CA VAL A 6 3.20 -1.72 -5.17
C VAL A 6 4.50 -1.05 -5.63
N ARG A 7 4.38 0.11 -6.29
CA ARG A 7 5.48 0.91 -6.84
C ARG A 7 5.08 2.40 -6.89
N ASP A 8 6.00 3.26 -7.37
CA ASP A 8 5.77 4.69 -7.59
C ASP A 8 5.29 5.46 -6.34
N HIS A 9 5.74 5.05 -5.14
CA HIS A 9 5.31 5.64 -3.86
C HIS A 9 5.57 7.16 -3.77
N THR A 10 6.62 7.66 -4.42
CA THR A 10 6.91 9.11 -4.47
C THR A 10 5.84 9.88 -5.24
N ALA A 11 5.38 9.37 -6.39
CA ALA A 11 4.34 10.03 -7.17
C ALA A 11 3.01 10.12 -6.40
N ILE A 12 2.71 9.12 -5.58
CA ILE A 12 1.54 9.11 -4.69
C ILE A 12 1.72 10.11 -3.55
N ALA A 13 2.90 10.12 -2.90
CA ALA A 13 3.19 11.06 -1.82
C ALA A 13 3.08 12.53 -2.27
N ASP A 14 3.53 12.85 -3.49
CA ASP A 14 3.44 14.20 -4.06
C ASP A 14 1.99 14.67 -4.30
N VAL A 15 1.07 13.77 -4.62
CA VAL A 15 -0.36 14.10 -4.79
C VAL A 15 -1.05 14.25 -3.44
N LEU A 16 -0.62 13.50 -2.43
CA LEU A 16 -1.24 13.52 -1.11
C LEU A 16 -0.83 14.76 -0.29
N ASP A 17 0.38 15.27 -0.46
CA ASP A 17 0.89 16.46 0.22
C ASP A 17 -0.07 17.68 0.14
N PRO A 18 -0.54 18.14 -1.04
CA PRO A 18 -1.48 19.25 -1.11
C PRO A 18 -2.87 18.92 -0.56
N VAL A 19 -3.31 17.65 -0.61
CA VAL A 19 -4.62 17.23 -0.06
C VAL A 19 -4.61 17.30 1.46
N TYR A 20 -3.57 16.76 2.10
CA TYR A 20 -3.40 16.84 3.54
C TYR A 20 -3.15 18.27 4.03
N GLY A 21 -2.44 19.07 3.23
CA GLY A 21 -2.31 20.52 3.44
C GLY A 21 -3.67 21.22 3.47
N ALA A 22 -4.58 20.89 2.54
CA ALA A 22 -5.93 21.45 2.51
C ALA A 22 -6.80 20.99 3.70
N LEU A 23 -6.56 19.78 4.22
CA LEU A 23 -7.24 19.26 5.41
C LEU A 23 -6.65 19.79 6.73
N GLY A 24 -5.51 20.49 6.69
CA GLY A 24 -4.81 20.98 7.88
C GLY A 24 -4.24 19.86 8.76
N VAL A 25 -4.02 18.67 8.18
CA VAL A 25 -3.53 17.49 8.88
C VAL A 25 -2.06 17.26 8.49
N PRO A 26 -1.13 17.05 9.44
CA PRO A 26 0.26 16.77 9.12
C PRO A 26 0.38 15.46 8.33
N PHE A 27 1.10 15.52 7.21
CA PHE A 27 1.39 14.38 6.36
C PHE A 27 2.89 14.22 6.18
N GLU A 28 3.41 13.08 6.61
CA GLU A 28 4.81 12.72 6.40
C GLU A 28 4.93 11.96 5.09
N ARG A 29 5.60 12.55 4.08
CA ARG A 29 5.72 11.93 2.74
C ARG A 29 6.41 10.56 2.76
N ASP A 30 7.36 10.36 3.66
CA ASP A 30 8.03 9.07 3.87
C ASP A 30 7.12 8.00 4.53
N ALA A 31 5.94 8.38 5.03
CA ALA A 31 4.94 7.41 5.49
C ALA A 31 4.36 6.59 4.34
N VAL A 32 4.45 7.06 3.08
CA VAL A 32 4.07 6.29 1.90
C VAL A 32 5.26 5.49 1.40
N GLY A 33 5.24 4.19 1.68
CA GLY A 33 6.18 3.21 1.13
C GLY A 33 5.61 2.49 -0.10
N SER A 34 6.40 1.59 -0.68
CA SER A 34 5.93 0.63 -1.68
C SER A 34 6.49 -0.77 -1.41
N VAL A 35 5.82 -1.80 -1.90
CA VAL A 35 6.31 -3.19 -1.87
C VAL A 35 7.66 -3.29 -2.57
N ALA A 36 7.81 -2.65 -3.73
CA ALA A 36 9.09 -2.58 -4.45
C ALA A 36 10.20 -1.91 -3.61
N ARG A 37 9.90 -0.83 -2.88
CA ARG A 37 10.87 -0.17 -1.97
C ARG A 37 11.31 -1.10 -0.82
N ALA A 38 10.46 -2.04 -0.43
CA ALA A 38 10.76 -3.06 0.58
C ALA A 38 11.44 -4.32 0.00
N SER A 39 11.98 -4.24 -1.22
CA SER A 39 12.58 -5.38 -1.96
C SER A 39 11.57 -6.48 -2.33
N GLY A 40 10.28 -6.17 -2.36
CA GLY A 40 9.23 -7.05 -2.84
C GLY A 40 8.96 -6.89 -4.34
N PRO A 41 8.00 -7.66 -4.88
CA PRO A 41 7.63 -7.59 -6.29
C PRO A 41 7.04 -6.22 -6.67
N ASP A 42 7.39 -5.74 -7.87
CA ASP A 42 6.92 -4.48 -8.47
C ASP A 42 5.71 -4.67 -9.41
N ASP A 43 5.26 -5.92 -9.57
CA ASP A 43 4.07 -6.30 -10.32
C ASP A 43 2.82 -6.34 -9.42
N PRO A 44 1.81 -5.50 -9.69
CA PRO A 44 0.60 -5.46 -8.88
C PRO A 44 -0.20 -6.76 -8.87
N GLU A 45 -0.20 -7.52 -9.97
CA GLU A 45 -0.94 -8.77 -10.05
C GLU A 45 -0.30 -9.84 -9.14
N ALA A 46 1.02 -9.94 -9.14
CA ALA A 46 1.77 -10.80 -8.21
C ALA A 46 1.49 -10.46 -6.74
N VAL A 47 1.48 -9.16 -6.38
CA VAL A 47 1.18 -8.73 -5.00
C VAL A 47 -0.26 -9.05 -4.62
N CYS A 48 -1.23 -8.75 -5.48
CA CYS A 48 -2.64 -9.07 -5.24
C CYS A 48 -2.85 -10.58 -5.06
N ARG A 49 -2.24 -11.40 -5.91
CA ARG A 49 -2.34 -12.86 -5.80
C ARG A 49 -1.74 -13.37 -4.50
N ALA A 50 -0.59 -12.85 -4.07
CA ALA A 50 0.02 -13.22 -2.79
C ALA A 50 -0.86 -12.85 -1.59
N LEU A 51 -1.52 -11.68 -1.63
CA LEU A 51 -2.46 -11.26 -0.59
C LEU A 51 -3.70 -12.17 -0.56
N ILE A 52 -4.26 -12.50 -1.72
CA ILE A 52 -5.43 -13.40 -1.81
C ILE A 52 -5.05 -14.79 -1.27
N ASP A 53 -3.93 -15.36 -1.72
CA ASP A 53 -3.44 -16.67 -1.26
C ASP A 53 -3.21 -16.69 0.26
N THR A 54 -2.64 -15.62 0.82
CA THR A 54 -2.35 -15.55 2.27
C THR A 54 -3.61 -15.36 3.12
N PHE A 55 -4.53 -14.49 2.69
CA PHE A 55 -5.63 -14.02 3.54
C PHE A 55 -7.00 -14.59 3.16
N ALA A 56 -7.26 -14.87 1.90
CA ALA A 56 -8.55 -15.39 1.45
C ALA A 56 -8.69 -16.90 1.73
N ASP A 57 -7.59 -17.66 1.72
CA ASP A 57 -7.60 -19.07 2.11
C ASP A 57 -7.74 -19.28 3.64
N GLY A 58 -7.62 -18.22 4.43
CA GLY A 58 -7.85 -18.20 5.88
C GLY A 58 -9.32 -18.09 6.31
N GLY A 59 -10.25 -18.05 5.35
CA GLY A 59 -11.70 -17.94 5.61
C GLY A 59 -12.38 -19.21 6.11
N GLY A 60 -11.64 -20.25 6.50
CA GLY A 60 -12.26 -21.49 6.93
C GLY A 60 -11.36 -22.43 7.71
N ARG A 61 -10.93 -22.05 8.92
CA ARG A 61 -10.73 -22.97 10.07
C ARG A 61 -10.82 -22.18 11.38
N GLU A 62 -12.04 -21.96 11.87
CA GLU A 62 -12.27 -21.85 13.32
C GLU A 62 -12.45 -23.30 13.82
N THR A 63 -11.53 -23.78 14.66
CA THR A 63 -11.63 -25.04 15.40
C THR A 63 -11.45 -24.77 16.87
#